data_AF-A0A7J6D9M9-F1
#
_entry.id   AF-A0A7J6D9M9-F1
#
_cell.length_a   1.000
_cell.length_b   1.000
_cell.length_c   1.000
_cell.angle_alpha   90.00
_cell.angle_beta   90.00
_cell.angle_gamma   90.00
#
_symmetry.space_group_name_H-M   'P 1'
#
loop_
_entity.id
_entity.type
_entity.pdbx_description
1 polymer ?
#
loop_
_entity_poly.entity_id
_entity_poly.type
_entity_poly.pdbx_seq_one_letter_code
_entity_poly.pdbx_strand_id
1 'polypeptide(L)'
;MATALVDPAPKTDLPPPLTSQTFNSVSFKCACETSVSARSELSLMGGWSRSAVLQLYRALLRAGQHLQYTDRDYYRRTVTREFRRCQTLSAPAEREDALKRGQFFLNSGLGGLV
;
A
#
# COMPACT_ATOMS: atom_id res chain seq x y z
N MET A 1 -27.29 60.67 10.36
CA MET A 1 -27.23 59.62 9.33
C MET A 1 -26.70 58.36 10.00
N ALA A 2 -27.56 57.39 10.26
CA ALA A 2 -27.21 56.15 10.94
C ALA A 2 -27.15 55.03 9.89
N THR A 3 -25.94 54.53 9.61
CA THR A 3 -25.75 53.41 8.69
C THR A 3 -25.39 52.18 9.52
N ALA A 4 -26.26 51.18 9.42
CA ALA A 4 -26.12 49.88 10.04
C ALA A 4 -24.88 49.14 9.54
N LEU A 5 -24.11 48.55 10.45
CA LEU A 5 -23.06 47.60 10.14
C LEU A 5 -23.59 46.21 10.52
N VAL A 6 -24.09 45.50 9.51
CA VAL A 6 -24.54 44.11 9.57
C VAL A 6 -23.29 43.24 9.56
N ASP A 7 -23.09 42.45 10.60
CA ASP A 7 -22.12 41.36 10.64
C ASP A 7 -22.56 40.23 9.68
N PRO A 8 -21.73 39.83 8.69
CA PRO A 8 -21.98 38.60 7.94
C PRO A 8 -21.40 37.37 8.68
N ALA A 9 -22.26 36.37 8.85
CA ALA A 9 -22.01 35.09 9.47
C ALA A 9 -20.74 34.35 8.97
N PRO A 10 -20.10 33.52 9.83
CA PRO A 10 -18.94 32.73 9.44
C PRO A 10 -19.35 31.62 8.45
N LYS A 11 -18.75 31.65 7.26
CA LYS A 11 -18.83 30.56 6.29
C LYS A 11 -18.20 29.32 6.90
N THR A 12 -19.03 28.35 7.21
CA THR A 12 -18.59 27.00 7.58
C THR A 12 -18.17 26.31 6.30
N ASP A 13 -16.88 26.37 5.97
CA ASP A 13 -16.27 25.53 4.94
C ASP A 13 -16.26 24.09 5.44
N LEU A 14 -17.36 23.37 5.24
CA LEU A 14 -17.38 21.92 5.30
C LEU A 14 -16.50 21.39 4.15
N PRO A 15 -15.47 20.56 4.42
CA PRO A 15 -14.76 19.88 3.36
C PRO A 15 -15.71 18.89 2.65
N PRO A 16 -15.57 18.73 1.32
CA PRO A 16 -16.40 17.83 0.54
C PRO A 16 -16.26 16.38 1.03
N PRO A 17 -17.33 15.57 0.96
CA PRO A 17 -17.22 14.15 1.27
C PRO A 17 -16.20 13.53 0.32
N LEU A 18 -15.21 12.84 0.91
CA LEU A 18 -14.22 12.06 0.17
C LEU A 18 -14.97 11.06 -0.71
N THR A 19 -15.11 11.42 -1.98
CA THR A 19 -15.65 10.56 -3.02
C THR A 19 -14.75 9.34 -3.12
N SER A 20 -15.35 8.19 -2.86
CA SER A 20 -14.96 6.84 -3.25
C SER A 20 -13.64 6.78 -4.02
N GLN A 21 -12.53 6.69 -3.31
CA GLN A 21 -11.26 6.37 -3.92
C GLN A 21 -11.33 4.92 -4.43
N THR A 22 -11.53 4.82 -5.73
CA THR A 22 -11.38 3.65 -6.59
C THR A 22 -10.26 2.74 -6.10
N PHE A 23 -10.65 1.56 -5.65
CA PHE A 23 -9.83 0.43 -5.18
C PHE A 23 -8.89 -0.18 -6.25
N ASN A 24 -8.68 0.51 -7.38
CA ASN A 24 -8.15 -0.08 -8.60
C ASN A 24 -6.63 0.07 -8.79
N SER A 25 -5.89 0.54 -7.78
CA SER A 25 -4.44 0.79 -7.93
C SER A 25 -3.55 0.11 -6.89
N VAL A 26 -4.00 -0.98 -6.26
CA VAL A 26 -3.06 -1.95 -5.64
C VAL A 26 -2.64 -3.00 -6.68
N SER A 27 -2.44 -2.57 -7.93
CA SER A 27 -1.62 -3.34 -8.86
C SER A 27 -0.18 -2.99 -8.54
N PHE A 28 0.50 -3.83 -7.75
CA PHE A 28 1.95 -3.95 -7.93
C PHE A 28 2.12 -4.46 -9.34
N LYS A 29 2.27 -3.54 -10.29
CA LYS A 29 2.49 -3.84 -11.71
C LYS A 29 3.81 -4.59 -11.76
N CYS A 30 3.71 -5.90 -11.76
CA CYS A 30 4.81 -6.83 -11.86
C CYS A 30 4.47 -7.69 -13.07
N ALA A 31 4.77 -7.17 -14.26
CA ALA A 31 4.59 -7.91 -15.50
C ALA A 31 5.27 -9.28 -15.32
N CYS A 32 4.47 -10.35 -15.32
CA CYS A 32 5.01 -11.70 -15.25
C CYS A 32 4.15 -12.54 -16.18
N GLU A 33 4.55 -12.51 -17.44
CA GLU A 33 4.33 -13.64 -18.33
C GLU A 33 5.55 -14.56 -18.18
N THR A 34 5.25 -15.80 -17.79
CA THR A 34 5.96 -17.02 -18.15
C THR A 34 7.24 -17.42 -17.39
N SER A 35 7.22 -18.71 -17.00
CA SER A 35 8.32 -19.62 -16.67
C SER A 35 8.86 -19.65 -15.23
N VAL A 36 8.28 -20.58 -14.46
CA VAL A 36 8.94 -21.80 -13.95
C VAL A 36 10.44 -21.69 -13.60
N SER A 37 10.71 -21.96 -12.32
CA SER A 37 11.93 -22.59 -11.78
C SER A 37 13.24 -21.79 -11.84
N ALA A 38 13.59 -21.18 -10.70
CA ALA A 38 14.98 -21.17 -10.24
C ALA A 38 15.01 -21.09 -8.71
N ARG A 39 15.24 -22.23 -8.08
CA ARG A 39 15.75 -22.29 -6.71
C ARG A 39 17.13 -21.66 -6.69
N SER A 40 17.35 -20.80 -5.69
CA SER A 40 18.66 -20.47 -5.10
C SER A 40 19.78 -20.04 -6.05
N GLU A 41 20.09 -18.74 -6.07
CA GLU A 41 21.49 -18.31 -6.15
C GLU A 41 21.68 -16.85 -5.71
N LEU A 42 22.64 -16.68 -4.79
CA LEU A 42 23.43 -15.48 -4.48
C LEU A 42 22.71 -14.24 -3.91
N SER A 43 22.43 -14.31 -2.60
CA SER A 43 22.18 -13.14 -1.76
C SER A 43 23.50 -12.54 -1.26
N LEU A 44 24.20 -11.79 -2.12
CA LEU A 44 25.33 -10.95 -1.73
C LEU A 44 25.24 -9.60 -2.47
N MET A 45 24.24 -8.78 -2.11
CA MET A 45 24.35 -7.32 -2.16
C MET A 45 23.21 -6.66 -1.34
N GLY A 46 23.51 -6.34 -0.08
CA GLY A 46 23.42 -4.99 0.50
C GLY A 46 22.11 -4.17 0.59
N GLY A 47 20.95 -4.59 0.10
CA GLY A 47 19.71 -3.78 0.22
C GLY A 47 18.46 -4.56 0.64
N TRP A 48 18.45 -5.86 0.37
CA TRP A 48 17.30 -6.74 0.55
C TRP A 48 17.62 -7.84 1.55
N SER A 49 17.11 -7.73 2.78
CA SER A 49 17.24 -8.79 3.78
C SER A 49 15.93 -9.59 3.89
N ARG A 50 16.05 -10.91 4.02
CA ARG A 50 14.90 -11.80 4.24
C ARG A 50 14.08 -11.39 5.47
N SER A 51 14.75 -10.87 6.50
CA SER A 51 14.11 -10.34 7.70
C SER A 51 13.27 -9.10 7.40
N ALA A 52 13.75 -8.13 6.62
CA ALA A 52 13.00 -6.92 6.26
C ALA A 52 11.71 -7.26 5.50
N VAL A 53 11.76 -8.21 4.56
CA VAL A 53 10.57 -8.67 3.81
C VAL A 53 9.53 -9.26 4.75
N LEU A 54 9.96 -10.15 5.65
CA LEU A 54 9.05 -10.83 6.58
C LEU A 54 8.48 -9.87 7.63
N GLN A 55 9.27 -8.89 8.06
CA GLN A 55 8.79 -7.82 8.95
C GLN A 55 7.72 -6.98 8.26
N LEU A 56 7.96 -6.55 7.01
CA LEU A 56 6.97 -5.81 6.23
C LEU A 56 5.68 -6.61 6.00
N TYR A 57 5.80 -7.88 5.63
CA TYR A 57 4.64 -8.77 5.46
C TYR A 57 3.81 -8.87 6.74
N ARG A 58 4.46 -9.10 7.89
CA ARG A 58 3.78 -9.16 9.20
C ARG A 58 3.16 -7.82 9.59
N ALA A 59 3.83 -6.70 9.31
CA ALA A 59 3.32 -5.37 9.60
C ALA A 59 2.05 -5.06 8.80
N LEU A 60 2.03 -5.41 7.50
CA LEU A 60 0.84 -5.27 6.65
C LEU A 60 -0.32 -6.13 7.17
N LEU A 61 -0.06 -7.38 7.57
CA LEU A 61 -1.10 -8.22 8.16
C LEU A 61 -1.65 -7.69 9.48
N ARG A 62 -0.80 -7.04 10.30
CA ARG A 62 -1.26 -6.37 11.53
C ARG A 62 -2.09 -5.13 11.21
N ALA A 63 -1.65 -4.30 10.27
CA ALA A 63 -2.40 -3.13 9.82
C ALA A 63 -3.77 -3.54 9.25
N GLY A 64 -3.83 -4.61 8.46
CA GLY A 64 -5.06 -5.21 7.95
C GLY A 64 -6.04 -5.71 9.01
N GLN A 65 -5.59 -5.94 10.26
CA GLN A 65 -6.52 -6.28 11.35
C GLN A 65 -7.34 -5.08 11.81
N HIS A 66 -6.88 -3.86 11.59
CA HIS A 66 -7.59 -2.65 11.99
C HIS A 66 -8.60 -2.16 10.95
N LEU A 67 -8.65 -2.79 9.77
CA LEU A 67 -9.60 -2.46 8.71
C LEU A 67 -11.01 -2.90 9.11
N GLN A 68 -11.96 -1.97 9.01
CA GLN A 68 -13.36 -2.20 9.41
C GLN A 68 -14.28 -2.43 8.22
N TYR A 69 -14.08 -1.68 7.13
CA TYR A 69 -15.04 -1.66 6.02
C TYR A 69 -14.65 -2.56 4.85
N THR A 70 -13.45 -3.16 4.91
CA THR A 70 -12.95 -4.05 3.85
C THR A 70 -12.96 -5.50 4.29
N ASP A 71 -13.12 -6.41 3.33
CA ASP A 71 -12.98 -7.84 3.57
C ASP A 71 -11.52 -8.17 3.92
N ARG A 72 -11.33 -8.60 5.18
CA ARG A 72 -10.01 -8.94 5.76
C ARG A 72 -9.39 -10.16 5.08
N ASP A 73 -10.20 -11.13 4.66
CA ASP A 73 -9.71 -12.31 3.94
C ASP A 73 -9.30 -11.95 2.52
N TYR A 74 -10.05 -11.08 1.85
CA TYR A 74 -9.66 -10.53 0.55
C TYR A 74 -8.34 -9.75 0.65
N TYR A 75 -8.19 -8.89 1.65
CA TYR A 75 -6.95 -8.15 1.90
C TYR A 75 -5.77 -9.11 2.09
N ARG A 76 -5.91 -10.11 2.97
CA ARG A 76 -4.86 -11.10 3.25
C ARG A 76 -4.47 -11.90 2.00
N ARG A 77 -5.44 -12.34 1.21
CA ARG A 77 -5.20 -13.07 -0.05
C ARG A 77 -4.47 -12.19 -1.06
N THR A 78 -4.86 -10.92 -1.17
CA THR A 78 -4.24 -9.95 -2.08
C THR A 78 -2.79 -9.67 -1.69
N VAL A 79 -2.52 -9.35 -0.42
CA VAL A 79 -1.14 -9.17 0.09
C VAL A 79 -0.31 -10.43 -0.19
N THR A 80 -0.83 -11.62 0.11
CA THR A 80 -0.10 -12.87 -0.13
C THR A 80 0.19 -13.09 -1.63
N ARG A 81 -0.75 -12.74 -2.51
CA ARG A 81 -0.57 -12.82 -3.96
C ARG A 81 0.53 -11.89 -4.45
N GLU A 82 0.56 -10.65 -3.99
CA GLU A 82 1.59 -9.68 -4.40
C GLU A 82 2.98 -10.09 -3.91
N PHE A 83 3.11 -10.57 -2.67
CA PHE A 83 4.41 -11.09 -2.20
C PHE A 83 4.86 -12.34 -2.95
N ARG A 84 3.94 -13.19 -3.43
CA ARG A 84 4.30 -14.33 -4.30
C ARG A 84 4.73 -13.88 -5.69
N ARG A 85 4.07 -12.86 -6.24
CA ARG A 85 4.42 -12.24 -7.53
C ARG A 85 5.78 -11.55 -7.48
N CYS A 86 6.11 -10.90 -6.37
CA CYS A 86 7.42 -10.28 -6.19
C CYS A 86 8.56 -11.30 -5.96
N GLN A 87 8.25 -12.53 -5.51
CA GLN A 87 9.26 -13.58 -5.37
C GLN A 87 9.76 -14.12 -6.72
N THR A 88 8.93 -14.03 -7.77
CA THR A 88 9.32 -14.43 -9.13
C THR A 88 10.14 -13.37 -9.86
N LEU A 89 10.34 -12.18 -9.27
CA LEU A 89 11.22 -11.15 -9.82
C LEU A 89 12.66 -11.66 -9.83
N SER A 90 13.31 -11.62 -10.98
CA SER A 90 14.70 -12.08 -11.14
C SER A 90 15.70 -10.98 -10.77
N ALA A 91 15.40 -9.72 -11.13
CA ALA A 91 16.32 -8.61 -10.93
C ALA A 91 16.36 -8.14 -9.46
N PRO A 92 17.56 -7.98 -8.86
CA PRO A 92 17.70 -7.52 -7.48
C PRO A 92 17.19 -6.08 -7.27
N ALA A 93 17.33 -5.21 -8.28
CA ALA A 93 16.81 -3.84 -8.24
C ALA A 93 15.28 -3.80 -8.12
N GLU A 94 14.57 -4.62 -8.89
CA GLU A 94 13.10 -4.70 -8.85
C GLU A 94 12.58 -5.19 -7.50
N ARG A 95 13.33 -6.09 -6.85
CA ARG A 95 13.01 -6.59 -5.51
C ARG A 95 13.15 -5.49 -4.46
N GLU A 96 14.19 -4.66 -4.58
CA GLU A 96 14.40 -3.52 -3.68
C GLU A 96 13.30 -2.47 -3.85
N ASP A 97 12.93 -2.15 -5.10
CA ASP A 97 11.84 -1.23 -5.40
C ASP A 97 10.48 -1.75 -4.94
N ALA A 98 10.24 -3.07 -5.05
CA ALA A 98 9.05 -3.69 -4.48
C ALA A 98 9.00 -3.55 -2.95
N LEU A 99 10.13 -3.70 -2.27
CA LEU A 99 10.23 -3.53 -0.82
C LEU A 99 9.99 -2.07 -0.41
N LYS A 100 10.59 -1.10 -1.11
CA LYS A 100 10.35 0.34 -0.92
C LYS A 100 8.89 0.72 -1.12
N ARG A 101 8.26 0.21 -2.19
CA ARG A 101 6.83 0.41 -2.45
C ARG A 101 5.94 -0.14 -1.33
N GLY A 102 6.24 -1.34 -0.84
CA GLY A 102 5.49 -1.93 0.26
C GLY A 102 5.66 -1.17 1.58
N GLN A 103 6.87 -0.67 1.87
CA GLN A 103 7.10 0.21 3.03
C GLN A 103 6.34 1.53 2.90
N PHE A 104 6.36 2.15 1.72
CA PHE A 104 5.57 3.36 1.45
C PHE A 104 4.07 3.11 1.65
N PHE A 105 3.56 1.98 1.15
CA PHE A 105 2.16 1.57 1.33
C PHE A 105 1.78 1.39 2.80
N LEU A 106 2.65 0.81 3.61
CA LEU A 106 2.43 0.70 5.05
C LEU A 106 2.41 2.08 5.72
N ASN A 107 3.39 2.93 5.41
CA ASN A 107 3.56 4.25 6.02
C ASN A 107 2.46 5.24 5.62
N SER A 108 1.89 5.10 4.42
CA SER A 108 0.77 5.92 3.94
C SER A 108 -0.60 5.50 4.49
N GLY A 109 -0.65 4.59 5.48
CA GLY A 109 -1.90 4.09 6.03
C GLY A 109 -2.64 3.18 5.06
N LEU A 110 -1.92 2.26 4.43
CA LEU A 110 -2.45 1.32 3.44
C LEU A 110 -3.10 2.00 2.22
N GLY A 111 -2.69 3.22 1.90
CA GLY A 111 -3.28 4.00 0.82
C GLY A 111 -4.69 4.50 1.12
N GLY A 112 -5.03 4.72 2.39
CA GLY A 112 -6.34 5.21 2.82
C GLY A 112 -7.39 4.10 3.00
N LEU A 113 -6.97 2.84 3.15
CA LEU A 113 -7.89 1.77 3.54
C LEU A 113 -8.30 1.95 5.00
N VAL A 114 -9.62 2.00 5.24
CA VAL A 114 -10.25 2.18 6.57
C VAL A 114 -11.10 0.95 6.93
#